data_AF-A0A924UQW3-F1
#
_entry.id   AF-A0A924UQW3-F1
#
_cell.length_a   1.000
_cell.length_b   1.000
_cell.length_c   1.000
_cell.angle_alpha   90.00
_cell.angle_beta   90.00
_cell.angle_gamma   90.00
#
_symmetry.space_group_name_H-M   'P 1'
#
loop_
_entity.id
_entity.type
_entity.pdbx_description
1 polymer ?
#
loop_
_entity_poly.entity_id
_entity_poly.type
_entity_poly.pdbx_seq_one_letter_code
_entity_poly.pdbx_strand_id
1 'polypeptide(L)' 'MKRILYILCAVILFLAASWIPPVKDIYQSWSTFAGSNDGIRYSSGNEINTQNVSKLQVAWV' A
#
# COMPACT_ATOMS: atom_id res chain seq x y z
N MET A 1 34.03 -6.12 24.31
CA MET A 1 32.66 -6.61 24.62
C MET A 1 31.57 -5.56 24.38
N LYS A 2 31.68 -4.32 24.90
CA LYS A 2 30.65 -3.26 24.70
C LYS A 2 30.37 -2.89 23.22
N ARG A 3 31.40 -2.85 22.35
CA ARG A 3 31.24 -2.58 20.91
C ARG A 3 30.41 -3.64 20.18
N ILE A 4 30.60 -4.92 20.53
CA ILE A 4 29.82 -6.03 19.96
C ILE A 4 28.36 -5.95 20.43
N LEU A 5 28.14 -5.57 21.70
CA LEU A 5 26.80 -5.35 22.24
C LEU A 5 26.07 -4.22 21.49
N TYR A 6 26.72 -3.09 21.21
CA TYR A 6 26.10 -2.01 20.44
C TYR A 6 25.75 -2.41 18.99
N ILE A 7 26.61 -3.20 18.34
CA ILE A 7 26.34 -3.71 17.00
C ILE A 7 25.14 -4.66 17.02
N LEU A 8 25.06 -5.57 17.99
CA LEU A 8 23.92 -6.47 18.13
C LEU A 8 22.62 -5.71 18.41
N CYS A 9 22.64 -4.70 19.28
CA CYS A 9 21.48 -3.85 19.53
C CYS A 9 21.03 -3.10 18.27
N ALA A 10 21.98 -2.58 17.47
CA ALA A 10 21.66 -1.88 16.21
C ALA A 10 21.03 -2.84 15.18
N VAL A 11 21.56 -4.06 15.04
CA VAL A 11 20.99 -5.07 14.14
C VAL A 11 19.58 -5.47 14.56
N ILE A 12 19.33 -5.67 15.85
CA ILE A 12 17.99 -5.98 16.38
C ILE A 12 17.01 -4.83 16.10
N LEU A 13 17.44 -3.58 16.27
CA LEU A 13 16.62 -2.41 15.95
C LEU A 13 16.27 -2.32 14.45
N PHE A 14 17.24 -2.60 13.57
CA PHE A 14 16.99 -2.62 12.12
C PHE A 14 16.03 -3.73 11.71
N LEU A 15 16.17 -4.92 12.29
CA LEU A 15 15.27 -6.05 12.02
C LEU A 15 13.86 -5.81 12.60
N ALA A 16 13.73 -5.10 13.70
CA ALA A 16 12.42 -4.72 14.25
C ALA A 16 11.70 -3.69 13.35
N ALA A 17 12.44 -2.76 12.75
CA ALA A 17 11.88 -1.75 11.86
C ALA A 17 11.35 -2.31 10.53
N SER A 18 11.92 -3.42 10.04
CA SER A 18 11.47 -4.07 8.79
C SER A 18 10.13 -4.80 8.92
N TRP A 19 9.64 -4.99 10.15
CA TRP A 19 8.35 -5.64 10.43
C TRP A 19 7.17 -4.66 10.50
N ILE A 20 7.40 -3.36 10.31
CA ILE A 20 6.33 -2.38 10.24
C ILE A 20 5.60 -2.59 8.90
N PRO A 21 4.32 -3.05 8.91
CA PRO A 21 3.59 -3.24 7.67
C PRO A 21 3.44 -1.88 6.97
N PRO A 22 3.50 -1.85 5.62
CA PRO A 22 3.25 -0.63 4.90
C PRO A 22 1.86 -0.10 5.26
N VAL A 23 1.73 1.22 5.39
CA VAL A 23 0.43 1.85 5.55
C VAL A 23 -0.44 1.43 4.37
N LYS A 24 -1.56 0.79 4.66
CA LYS A 24 -2.50 0.36 3.62
C LYS A 24 -3.04 1.61 2.92
N ASP A 25 -2.90 1.66 1.60
CA ASP A 25 -3.59 2.65 0.80
C ASP A 25 -5.09 2.36 0.84
N ILE A 26 -5.82 3.23 1.54
CA ILE A 26 -7.26 3.08 1.73
C ILE A 26 -8.04 3.25 0.43
N TYR A 27 -7.45 3.89 -0.59
CA TYR A 27 -8.06 4.14 -1.89
C TYR A 27 -7.76 3.05 -2.93
N GLN A 28 -6.99 2.01 -2.57
CA GLN A 28 -6.78 0.82 -3.42
C GLN A 28 -7.90 -0.23 -3.30
N SER A 29 -8.90 0.00 -2.44
CA SER A 29 -10.00 -0.95 -2.24
C SER A 29 -11.34 -0.25 -2.17
N TRP A 30 -12.40 -0.94 -2.59
CA TRP A 30 -13.77 -0.43 -2.51
C TRP A 30 -14.53 -1.07 -1.35
N SER A 31 -14.24 -0.61 -0.13
CA SER A 31 -14.78 -1.25 1.10
C SER A 31 -16.10 -0.66 1.59
N THR A 32 -16.47 0.53 1.12
CA THR A 32 -17.73 1.22 1.45
C THR A 32 -18.49 1.56 0.17
N PHE A 33 -19.74 2.03 0.28
CA PHE A 33 -20.53 2.44 -0.90
C PHE A 33 -19.81 3.48 -1.76
N ALA A 34 -19.11 4.43 -1.15
CA ALA A 34 -18.38 5.48 -1.85
C ALA A 34 -16.87 5.17 -2.03
N GLY A 35 -16.46 3.91 -1.84
CA GLY A 35 -15.06 3.48 -1.81
C GLY A 35 -14.45 3.65 -0.42
N SER A 36 -14.45 4.88 0.09
CA SER A 36 -13.93 5.32 1.39
C SER A 36 -14.96 6.10 2.22
N ASN A 37 -14.69 6.23 3.52
CA ASN A 37 -15.59 6.90 4.48
C ASN A 37 -15.70 8.42 4.29
N ASP A 38 -14.76 9.05 3.56
CA ASP A 38 -14.79 10.47 3.22
C ASP A 38 -15.73 10.78 2.03
N GLY A 39 -16.26 9.76 1.35
CA GLY A 39 -17.30 9.93 0.34
C GLY A 39 -16.83 10.50 -1.00
N ILE A 40 -15.52 10.65 -1.23
CA ILE A 40 -14.98 11.35 -2.41
C ILE A 40 -15.00 10.53 -3.70
N ARG A 41 -15.28 9.21 -3.62
CA ARG A 41 -15.32 8.28 -4.77
C ARG A 41 -14.03 8.24 -5.59
N TYR A 42 -12.89 8.42 -4.93
CA TYR A 42 -11.56 8.35 -5.54
C TYR A 42 -10.97 6.94 -5.40
N SER A 43 -10.27 6.49 -6.44
CA SER A 43 -9.45 5.28 -6.44
C SER A 43 -8.02 5.64 -6.84
N SER A 44 -7.03 5.11 -6.12
CA SER A 44 -5.61 5.36 -6.40
C SER A 44 -5.00 4.42 -7.46
N GLY A 45 -5.77 3.44 -7.96
CA GLY A 45 -5.35 2.54 -9.03
C GLY A 45 -5.03 3.29 -10.33
N ASN A 46 -4.01 2.85 -11.07
CA ASN A 46 -3.51 3.54 -12.26
C ASN A 46 -3.31 2.62 -13.48
N GLU A 47 -3.70 1.35 -13.34
CA GLU A 47 -3.63 0.33 -14.38
C GLU A 47 -4.53 0.70 -15.57
N ILE A 48 -5.66 1.36 -15.31
CA ILE A 48 -6.50 2.01 -16.31
C ILE A 48 -6.23 3.51 -16.25
N ASN A 49 -5.83 4.09 -17.37
CA ASN A 49 -5.43 5.50 -17.47
C ASN A 49 -5.79 6.11 -18.83
N THR A 50 -5.51 7.41 -19.01
CA THR A 50 -5.90 8.15 -20.21
C THR A 50 -5.21 7.66 -21.48
N GLN A 51 -4.12 6.90 -21.37
CA GLN A 51 -3.40 6.32 -22.48
C GLN A 51 -3.99 4.97 -22.93
N ASN A 52 -4.65 4.22 -22.04
CA ASN A 52 -5.09 2.84 -22.33
C ASN A 52 -6.59 2.57 -22.14
N VAL A 53 -7.38 3.52 -21.62
CA VAL A 53 -8.82 3.35 -21.37
C VAL A 53 -9.60 2.95 -22.63
N SER A 54 -9.12 3.36 -23.81
CA SER A 54 -9.70 2.98 -25.11
C SER A 54 -9.61 1.49 -25.44
N LYS A 55 -8.81 0.71 -24.69
CA LYS A 55 -8.60 -0.73 -24.88
C LYS A 55 -9.42 -1.59 -23.93
N LEU A 56 -10.29 -1.00 -23.10
CA LEU A 56 -11.13 -1.76 -22.16
C LEU A 56 -12.06 -2.72 -22.89
N GLN A 57 -12.24 -3.91 -22.32
CA GLN A 57 -13.10 -4.97 -22.82
C GLN A 57 -13.95 -5.52 -21.68
N VAL A 58 -15.11 -6.08 -22.02
CA VAL A 58 -15.96 -6.78 -21.05
C VAL A 58 -15.22 -8.03 -20.58
N ALA A 59 -14.96 -8.12 -19.27
CA ALA A 59 -14.27 -9.26 -18.69
C ALA A 59 -15.21 -10.45 -18.41
N TRP A 60 -16.46 -10.17 -18.04
CA TRP A 60 -17.51 -11.14 -17.71
C TRP A 60 -18.89 -10.45 -17.72
N VAL A 61 -19.97 -11.24 -17.75
CA VAL A 61 -21.37 -10.78 -17.71
C VAL A 61 -22.04 -11.30 -16.45
#